data_AF-A0A961UB37-F1
#
_entry.id   AF-A0A961UB37-F1
#
_cell.length_a   1.000
_cell.length_b   1.000
_cell.length_c   1.000
_cell.angle_alpha   90.00
_cell.angle_beta   90.00
_cell.angle_gamma   90.00
#
_symmetry.space_group_name_H-M   'P 1'
#
loop_
_entity.id
_entity.type
_entity.pdbx_description
1 polymer ?
#
loop_
_entity_poly.entity_id
_entity_poly.type
_entity_poly.pdbx_seq_one_letter_code
_entity_poly.pdbx_strand_id
1 'polypeptide(L)'
;EVTFDIDANGIVNVSAKDKATSKEQQIRIQASGGLSDADIEKMVKDAEAHADEDKKRRELVEARNQTEGLIHATEKQLAEHGDKVGADDKAAIEAALTEAKDALAGEDPAVITEKASALAQASMKLGEAMYAASQAESAGEEGGAAADEDVVDADFEEVDDSDEKKSA
;
A
#
# COMPACT_ATOMS: atom_id res chain seq x y z
N GLU A 1 13.73 -1.74 14.12
CA GLU A 1 13.98 -0.34 14.53
C GLU A 1 15.46 -0.06 14.34
N VAL A 2 15.81 1.08 13.76
CA VAL A 2 17.20 1.49 13.54
C VAL A 2 17.42 2.80 14.27
N THR A 3 18.45 2.86 15.12
CA THR A 3 18.79 4.02 15.93
C THR A 3 20.21 4.47 15.58
N PHE A 4 20.39 5.77 15.42
CA PHE A 4 21.67 6.42 15.19
C PHE A 4 22.03 7.23 16.43
N ASP A 5 23.06 6.81 17.16
CA ASP A 5 23.58 7.48 18.35
C ASP A 5 24.96 8.08 18.03
N ILE A 6 25.13 9.38 18.30
CA ILE A 6 26.38 10.10 18.06
C ILE A 6 26.93 10.51 19.42
N ASP A 7 28.12 10.00 19.77
CA ASP A 7 28.75 10.31 21.05
C ASP A 7 29.53 11.64 21.01
N ALA A 8 29.94 12.13 22.18
CA ALA A 8 30.72 13.36 22.32
C ALA A 8 32.11 13.32 21.66
N ASN A 9 32.58 12.13 21.27
CA ASN A 9 33.83 11.92 20.55
C ASN A 9 33.62 11.83 19.02
N GLY A 10 32.37 11.99 18.54
CA GLY A 10 32.02 11.90 17.13
C GLY A 10 31.95 10.46 16.59
N ILE A 11 31.88 9.45 17.45
CA ILE A 11 31.66 8.07 17.06
C ILE A 11 30.17 7.84 16.86
N VAL A 12 29.80 7.35 15.68
CA VAL A 12 28.41 7.00 15.35
C VAL A 12 28.19 5.51 15.66
N ASN A 13 27.27 5.23 16.57
CA ASN A 13 26.80 3.88 16.87
C ASN A 13 25.45 3.68 16.17
N VAL A 14 25.42 2.78 15.18
CA VAL A 14 24.21 2.39 14.47
C VAL A 14 23.73 1.07 15.04
N SER A 15 22.57 1.05 15.68
CA SER A 15 21.96 -0.18 16.21
C SER A 15 20.67 -0.50 15.47
N ALA A 16 20.51 -1.76 15.05
CA ALA A 16 19.29 -2.28 14.46
C ALA A 16 18.72 -3.37 15.38
N LYS A 17 17.53 -3.13 15.91
CA LYS A 17 16.81 -4.07 16.79
C LYS A 17 15.55 -4.58 16.10
N ASP A 18 15.41 -5.90 16.06
CA ASP A 18 14.15 -6.55 15.70
C ASP A 18 13.21 -6.54 16.92
N LYS A 19 12.01 -5.95 16.77
CA LYS A 19 11.03 -5.83 17.85
C LYS A 19 10.37 -7.17 18.20
N ALA A 20 10.32 -8.13 17.26
CA ALA A 20 9.70 -9.43 17.50
C ALA A 20 10.64 -10.38 18.27
N THR A 21 11.91 -10.44 17.87
CA THR A 21 12.88 -11.35 18.49
C THR A 21 13.75 -10.70 19.57
N SER A 22 13.67 -9.39 19.75
CA SER A 22 14.55 -8.57 20.61
C SER A 22 16.05 -8.70 20.33
N LYS A 23 16.44 -9.33 19.22
CA LYS A 23 17.83 -9.43 18.79
C LYS A 23 18.29 -8.09 18.26
N GLU A 24 19.51 -7.70 18.62
CA GLU A 24 20.15 -6.46 18.19
C GLU A 24 21.45 -6.74 17.44
N GLN A 25 21.74 -5.90 16.47
CA GLN A 25 23.02 -5.82 15.77
C GLN A 25 23.49 -4.37 15.85
N GLN A 26 24.77 -4.16 16.12
CA GLN A 26 25.34 -2.82 16.23
C GLN A 26 26.63 -2.70 15.43
N ILE A 27 26.80 -1.54 14.80
CA ILE A 27 28.00 -1.15 14.07
C ILE A 27 28.50 0.15 14.67
N ARG A 28 29.80 0.21 14.96
CA ARG A 28 30.47 1.43 15.41
C ARG A 28 31.29 2.00 14.27
N ILE A 29 30.97 3.22 13.88
CA ILE A 29 31.71 3.98 12.87
C ILE A 29 32.58 4.99 13.59
N GLN A 30 33.90 4.76 13.56
CA GLN A 30 34.88 5.68 14.12
C GLN A 30 35.16 6.79 13.11
N ALA A 31 35.23 8.04 13.57
CA ALA A 31 35.56 9.20 12.74
C ALA A 31 37.04 9.17 12.32
N SER A 32 37.39 8.33 11.34
CA SER A 32 38.77 8.16 10.86
C SER A 32 39.07 8.91 9.56
N GLY A 33 38.13 9.71 9.05
CA GLY A 33 38.31 10.51 7.84
C GLY A 33 36.96 11.00 7.32
N GLY A 34 36.53 12.17 7.80
CA GLY A 34 35.33 12.84 7.33
C GLY A 34 35.57 13.69 6.08
N LEU A 35 34.52 14.37 5.64
CA LEU A 35 34.58 15.39 4.58
C LEU A 35 35.35 16.61 5.08
N SER A 36 36.13 17.26 4.20
CA SER A 36 36.72 18.56 4.53
C SER A 36 35.66 19.68 4.48
N ASP A 37 35.92 20.84 5.10
CA ASP A 37 35.01 21.98 5.03
C ASP A 37 34.69 22.39 3.58
N ALA A 38 35.68 22.29 2.69
CA ALA A 38 35.49 22.55 1.26
C ALA A 38 34.58 21.53 0.58
N ASP A 39 34.67 20.25 0.96
CA ASP A 39 33.78 19.20 0.46
C ASP A 39 32.36 19.38 0.99
N ILE A 40 32.21 19.79 2.26
CA ILE A 40 30.90 20.09 2.88
C ILE A 40 30.22 21.23 2.14
N GLU A 41 30.91 22.36 1.95
CA GLU A 41 30.35 23.51 1.22
C GLU A 41 29.98 23.16 -0.22
N LYS A 42 30.79 22.34 -0.87
CA LYS A 42 30.49 21.84 -2.22
C LYS A 42 29.23 20.98 -2.22
N MET A 43 29.10 20.02 -1.30
CA MET A 43 27.92 19.16 -1.20
C MET A 43 26.64 19.96 -0.90
N VAL A 44 26.72 21.03 -0.09
CA VAL A 44 25.57 21.91 0.16
C VAL A 44 25.14 22.63 -1.12
N LYS A 45 26.08 23.21 -1.87
CA LYS A 45 25.77 23.88 -3.14
C LYS A 45 25.25 22.92 -4.21
N ASP A 46 25.83 21.73 -4.31
CA ASP A 46 25.39 20.69 -5.24
C ASP A 46 23.96 20.24 -4.87
N ALA A 47 23.66 20.02 -3.58
CA ALA A 47 22.31 19.67 -3.12
C ALA A 47 21.28 20.77 -3.42
N GLU A 48 21.63 22.04 -3.28
CA GLU A 48 20.75 23.16 -3.66
C GLU A 48 20.52 23.23 -5.17
N ALA A 49 21.58 23.03 -5.97
CA ALA A 49 21.49 23.06 -7.43
C ALA A 49 20.67 21.90 -8.00
N HIS A 50 20.73 20.72 -7.36
CA HIS A 50 20.01 19.51 -7.79
C HIS A 50 18.70 19.25 -7.03
N ALA A 51 18.27 20.17 -6.15
CA ALA A 51 17.09 19.97 -5.30
C ALA A 51 15.83 19.56 -6.09
N ASP A 52 15.58 20.20 -7.25
CA ASP A 52 14.42 19.89 -8.09
C ASP A 52 14.55 18.53 -8.81
N GLU A 53 15.76 18.15 -9.19
CA GLU A 53 16.04 16.86 -9.83
C GLU A 53 15.89 15.71 -8.82
N ASP A 54 16.47 15.87 -7.64
CA ASP A 54 16.36 14.93 -6.53
C ASP A 54 14.92 14.79 -6.05
N LYS A 55 14.15 15.89 -6.05
CA LYS A 55 12.71 15.85 -5.74
C LYS A 55 11.95 14.98 -6.73
N LYS A 56 12.15 15.17 -8.05
CA LYS A 56 11.51 14.34 -9.08
C LYS A 56 11.92 12.88 -8.97
N ARG A 57 13.21 12.62 -8.71
CA ARG A 57 13.72 11.26 -8.51
C ARG A 57 13.08 10.60 -7.29
N ARG A 58 12.93 11.35 -6.19
CA ARG A 58 12.24 10.89 -4.99
C ARG A 58 10.77 10.58 -5.27
N GLU A 59 10.06 11.46 -5.96
CA GLU A 59 8.65 11.25 -6.36
C GLU A 59 8.49 9.98 -7.19
N LEU A 60 9.41 9.74 -8.14
CA LEU A 60 9.43 8.51 -8.94
C LEU A 60 9.64 7.26 -8.07
N VAL A 61 10.64 7.27 -7.19
CA VAL A 61 10.93 6.13 -6.31
C VAL A 61 9.77 5.87 -5.34
N GLU A 62 9.15 6.91 -4.81
CA GLU A 62 8.00 6.81 -3.93
C GLU A 62 6.78 6.21 -4.64
N ALA A 63 6.47 6.71 -5.85
CA ALA A 63 5.42 6.16 -6.70
C ALA A 63 5.67 4.67 -7.03
N ARG A 64 6.91 4.29 -7.38
CA ARG A 64 7.28 2.90 -7.64
C ARG A 64 7.08 2.01 -6.42
N ASN A 65 7.62 2.40 -5.27
CA ASN A 65 7.51 1.63 -4.02
C ASN A 65 6.06 1.45 -3.58
N GLN A 66 5.24 2.51 -3.69
CA GLN A 66 3.82 2.45 -3.37
C GLN A 66 3.08 1.47 -4.29
N THR A 67 3.37 1.53 -5.59
CA THR A 67 2.73 0.67 -6.59
C THR A 67 3.16 -0.78 -6.46
N GLU A 68 4.44 -1.06 -6.24
CA GLU A 68 4.96 -2.40 -5.97
C GLU A 68 4.33 -3.01 -4.71
N GLY A 69 4.20 -2.22 -3.65
CA GLY A 69 3.49 -2.64 -2.43
C GLY A 69 2.03 -3.00 -2.69
N LEU A 70 1.33 -2.20 -3.49
CA LEU A 70 -0.07 -2.44 -3.86
C LEU A 70 -0.23 -3.67 -4.75
N ILE A 71 0.66 -3.87 -5.73
CA ILE A 71 0.69 -5.06 -6.58
C ILE A 71 0.85 -6.30 -5.72
N HIS A 72 1.86 -6.33 -4.86
CA HIS A 72 2.12 -7.49 -4.01
C HIS A 72 0.95 -7.79 -3.05
N ALA A 73 0.34 -6.75 -2.46
CA ALA A 73 -0.83 -6.92 -1.61
C ALA A 73 -2.02 -7.50 -2.38
N THR A 74 -2.30 -6.97 -3.57
CA THR A 74 -3.42 -7.40 -4.41
C THR A 74 -3.20 -8.82 -4.95
N GLU A 75 -2.00 -9.15 -5.40
CA GLU A 75 -1.65 -10.51 -5.85
C GLU A 75 -1.86 -11.54 -4.74
N LYS A 76 -1.45 -11.19 -3.51
CA LYS A 76 -1.68 -12.05 -2.35
C LYS A 76 -3.17 -12.26 -2.09
N GLN A 77 -3.96 -11.18 -2.08
CA GLN A 77 -5.40 -11.26 -1.87
C GLN A 77 -6.11 -12.07 -2.96
N LEU A 78 -5.69 -11.92 -4.23
CA LEU A 78 -6.26 -12.65 -5.34
C LEU A 78 -5.88 -14.15 -5.31
N ALA A 79 -4.70 -14.49 -4.80
CA ALA A 79 -4.31 -15.88 -4.55
C ALA A 79 -5.09 -16.52 -3.40
N GLU A 80 -5.42 -15.77 -2.35
CA GLU A 80 -6.12 -16.27 -1.15
C GLU A 80 -7.66 -16.28 -1.32
N HIS A 81 -8.21 -15.32 -2.07
CA HIS A 81 -9.66 -15.05 -2.13
C HIS A 81 -10.21 -14.91 -3.55
N GLY A 82 -9.41 -15.12 -4.59
CA GLY A 82 -9.83 -14.93 -5.98
C GLY A 82 -10.97 -15.86 -6.44
N ASP A 83 -11.25 -16.93 -5.70
CA ASP A 83 -12.39 -17.83 -5.97
C ASP A 83 -13.72 -17.30 -5.40
N LYS A 84 -13.66 -16.31 -4.50
CA LYS A 84 -14.84 -15.64 -3.90
C LYS A 84 -15.28 -14.40 -4.71
N VAL A 85 -14.57 -14.08 -5.79
CA VAL A 85 -14.83 -12.93 -6.65
C VAL A 85 -15.39 -13.41 -7.99
N GLY A 86 -16.32 -12.64 -8.57
CA GLY A 86 -16.87 -12.92 -9.89
C GLY A 86 -15.77 -12.97 -10.96
N ALA A 87 -15.93 -13.83 -11.97
CA ALA A 87 -14.94 -14.01 -13.04
C ALA A 87 -14.62 -12.69 -13.78
N ASP A 88 -15.61 -11.83 -13.98
CA ASP A 88 -15.45 -10.54 -14.65
C ASP A 88 -14.60 -9.57 -13.80
N ASP A 89 -14.85 -9.50 -12.50
CA ASP A 89 -14.08 -8.66 -11.57
C ASP A 89 -12.64 -9.19 -11.39
N LYS A 90 -12.48 -10.52 -11.33
CA LYS A 90 -11.15 -11.16 -11.28
C LYS A 90 -10.33 -10.82 -12.52
N ALA A 91 -10.93 -10.92 -13.71
CA ALA A 91 -10.27 -10.57 -14.96
C ALA A 91 -9.90 -9.07 -15.02
N ALA A 92 -10.77 -8.18 -14.51
CA ALA A 92 -10.48 -6.75 -14.42
C ALA A 92 -9.29 -6.45 -13.48
N ILE A 93 -9.20 -7.14 -12.34
CA ILE A 93 -8.07 -6.97 -11.40
C ILE A 93 -6.77 -7.52 -12.00
N GLU A 94 -6.79 -8.68 -12.66
CA GLU A 94 -5.61 -9.25 -13.33
C GLU A 94 -5.09 -8.36 -14.48
N ALA A 95 -6.01 -7.74 -15.23
CA ALA A 95 -5.66 -6.74 -16.24
C ALA A 95 -5.00 -5.51 -15.60
N ALA A 96 -5.61 -4.94 -14.55
CA ALA A 96 -5.06 -3.79 -13.83
C ALA A 96 -3.69 -4.09 -13.18
N LEU A 97 -3.48 -5.32 -12.68
CA LEU A 97 -2.19 -5.78 -12.16
C LEU A 97 -1.12 -5.79 -13.24
N THR A 98 -1.46 -6.29 -14.44
CA THR A 98 -0.53 -6.29 -15.59
C THR A 98 -0.19 -4.87 -15.99
N GLU A 99 -1.18 -3.99 -16.13
CA GLU A 99 -0.96 -2.59 -16.51
C GLU A 99 -0.11 -1.83 -15.47
N ALA A 100 -0.32 -2.07 -14.17
CA ALA A 100 0.48 -1.47 -13.11
C ALA A 100 1.94 -1.97 -13.14
N LYS A 101 2.17 -3.27 -13.43
CA LYS A 101 3.52 -3.82 -13.61
C LYS A 101 4.22 -3.25 -14.83
N ASP A 102 3.51 -3.11 -15.94
CA ASP A 102 4.07 -2.52 -17.16
C ASP A 102 4.42 -1.05 -16.95
N ALA A 103 3.59 -0.30 -16.20
CA ALA A 103 3.89 1.09 -15.85
C ALA A 103 5.17 1.25 -15.02
N LEU A 104 5.50 0.26 -14.17
CA LEU A 104 6.76 0.25 -13.41
C LEU A 104 8.01 0.10 -14.29
N ALA A 105 7.88 -0.37 -15.54
CA ALA A 105 8.99 -0.37 -16.49
C ALA A 105 9.31 1.03 -17.03
N GLY A 106 8.39 1.99 -16.86
CA GLY A 106 8.59 3.39 -17.23
C GLY A 106 9.28 4.23 -16.15
N GLU A 107 9.45 5.51 -16.47
CA GLU A 107 10.06 6.53 -15.59
C GLU A 107 9.13 7.73 -15.36
N ASP A 108 7.84 7.61 -15.71
CA ASP A 108 6.85 8.66 -15.49
C ASP A 108 6.07 8.41 -14.19
N PRO A 109 6.29 9.22 -13.13
CA PRO A 109 5.59 9.05 -11.86
C PRO A 109 4.08 9.25 -12.00
N ALA A 110 3.62 10.12 -12.91
CA ALA A 110 2.18 10.37 -13.07
C ALA A 110 1.47 9.13 -13.62
N VAL A 111 2.07 8.47 -14.62
CA VAL A 111 1.53 7.23 -15.20
C VAL A 111 1.54 6.09 -14.17
N ILE A 112 2.63 5.97 -13.40
CA ILE A 112 2.73 4.95 -12.34
C ILE A 112 1.63 5.16 -11.29
N THR A 113 1.45 6.39 -10.81
CA THR A 113 0.40 6.72 -9.84
C THR A 113 -1.01 6.53 -10.40
N GLU A 114 -1.25 6.87 -11.67
CA GLU A 114 -2.54 6.66 -12.32
C GLU A 114 -2.89 5.16 -12.37
N LYS A 115 -1.96 4.32 -12.82
CA LYS A 115 -2.17 2.86 -12.87
C LYS A 115 -2.28 2.24 -11.48
N ALA A 116 -1.54 2.75 -10.50
CA ALA A 116 -1.71 2.36 -9.10
C ALA A 116 -3.12 2.71 -8.58
N SER A 117 -3.65 3.88 -8.94
CA SER A 117 -5.01 4.28 -8.56
C SER A 117 -6.06 3.40 -9.22
N ALA A 118 -5.89 3.07 -10.50
CA ALA A 118 -6.77 2.15 -11.22
C ALA A 118 -6.75 0.74 -10.59
N LEU A 119 -5.57 0.22 -10.23
CA LEU A 119 -5.44 -1.02 -9.49
C LEU A 119 -6.14 -0.95 -8.14
N ALA A 120 -5.94 0.13 -7.38
CA ALA A 120 -6.60 0.30 -6.08
C ALA A 120 -8.13 0.31 -6.21
N GLN A 121 -8.67 0.94 -7.26
CA GLN A 121 -10.10 0.94 -7.55
C GLN A 121 -10.64 -0.44 -7.92
N ALA A 122 -9.92 -1.19 -8.77
CA ALA A 122 -10.29 -2.56 -9.09
C ALA A 122 -10.23 -3.46 -7.85
N SER A 123 -9.21 -3.28 -6.99
CA SER A 123 -9.04 -4.03 -5.75
C SER A 123 -10.06 -3.68 -4.66
N MET A 124 -10.80 -2.56 -4.76
CA MET A 124 -11.88 -2.26 -3.80
C MET A 124 -12.99 -3.32 -3.85
N LYS A 125 -13.35 -3.80 -5.05
CA LYS A 125 -14.34 -4.88 -5.21
C LYS A 125 -13.89 -6.19 -4.58
N LEU A 126 -12.58 -6.50 -4.68
CA LEU A 126 -11.97 -7.64 -3.99
C LEU A 126 -12.06 -7.47 -2.47
N GLY A 127 -11.80 -6.27 -1.96
CA GLY A 127 -11.93 -5.92 -0.54
C GLY A 127 -13.37 -6.05 -0.03
N GLU A 128 -14.36 -5.59 -0.80
CA GLU A 128 -15.79 -5.72 -0.47
C GLU A 128 -16.22 -7.18 -0.42
N ALA A 129 -15.85 -7.99 -1.42
CA ALA A 129 -16.14 -9.43 -1.43
C ALA A 129 -15.47 -10.17 -0.25
N MET A 130 -14.23 -9.80 0.09
CA MET A 130 -13.54 -10.35 1.27
C MET A 130 -14.20 -9.94 2.58
N TYR A 131 -14.63 -8.67 2.72
CA TYR A 131 -15.26 -8.18 3.94
C TYR A 131 -16.64 -8.79 4.15
N ALA A 132 -17.43 -8.91 3.07
CA ALA A 132 -18.71 -9.62 3.09
C ALA A 132 -18.54 -11.10 3.47
N ALA A 133 -17.52 -11.77 2.91
CA ALA A 133 -17.20 -13.15 3.28
C ALA A 133 -16.75 -13.29 4.74
N SER A 134 -15.90 -12.37 5.23
CA SER A 134 -15.43 -12.37 6.63
C SER A 134 -16.54 -12.07 7.63
N GLN A 135 -17.52 -11.25 7.26
CA GLN A 135 -18.69 -10.93 8.10
C GLN A 135 -19.66 -12.13 8.15
N ALA A 136 -19.85 -12.84 7.04
CA ALA A 136 -20.59 -14.09 7.01
C ALA A 136 -19.90 -15.21 7.81
N GLU A 137 -18.56 -15.26 7.81
CA GLU A 137 -17.77 -16.24 8.58
C GLU A 137 -17.79 -15.93 10.09
N SER A 138 -17.82 -14.64 10.48
CA SER A 138 -17.95 -14.22 11.88
C SER A 138 -19.37 -14.40 12.45
N ALA A 139 -20.40 -14.39 11.59
CA ALA A 139 -21.76 -14.77 11.97
C ALA A 139 -21.95 -16.30 12.09
N GLY A 140 -20.98 -17.09 11.65
CA GLY A 140 -21.01 -18.57 11.69
C GLY A 140 -20.54 -19.19 13.00
N GLU A 141 -19.90 -18.43 13.91
CA GLU A 141 -19.34 -18.98 15.17
C GLU A 141 -20.26 -18.84 16.41
N GLU A 142 -21.46 -18.25 16.29
CA GLU A 142 -22.48 -18.22 17.37
C GLU A 142 -23.80 -18.95 17.03
N GLY A 143 -23.78 -19.89 16.08
CA GLY A 143 -25.01 -20.50 15.53
C GLY A 143 -25.16 -22.02 15.69
N GLY A 144 -24.48 -22.64 16.66
CA GLY A 144 -24.56 -24.09 16.88
C GLY A 144 -25.73 -24.55 17.75
N ALA A 145 -27.00 -24.28 17.38
CA ALA A 145 -28.17 -25.10 17.75
C ALA A 145 -29.49 -24.62 17.12
N ALA A 146 -30.13 -25.53 16.37
CA ALA A 146 -31.56 -25.63 16.09
C ALA A 146 -32.20 -24.74 14.99
N ALA A 147 -32.50 -25.42 13.88
CA ALA A 147 -33.77 -25.47 13.15
C ALA A 147 -34.34 -24.21 12.45
N ASP A 148 -34.51 -24.40 11.14
CA ASP A 148 -35.54 -23.86 10.22
C ASP A 148 -35.59 -22.36 9.87
N GLU A 149 -35.69 -22.15 8.54
CA GLU A 149 -36.32 -21.02 7.83
C GLU A 149 -36.02 -19.57 8.29
N ASP A 150 -35.07 -18.92 7.60
CA ASP A 150 -35.33 -17.73 6.74
C ASP A 150 -33.97 -17.19 6.23
N VAL A 151 -33.58 -17.57 5.01
CA VAL A 151 -32.50 -16.86 4.31
C VAL A 151 -33.15 -15.63 3.69
N VAL A 152 -32.99 -14.50 4.36
CA VAL A 152 -33.48 -13.21 3.88
C VAL A 152 -32.62 -12.78 2.69
N ASP A 153 -33.21 -12.90 1.50
CA ASP A 153 -32.74 -12.28 0.26
C ASP A 153 -32.71 -10.77 0.49
N ALA A 154 -31.52 -10.18 0.52
CA ALA A 154 -31.34 -8.74 0.60
C ALA A 154 -31.59 -8.15 -0.80
N ASP A 155 -32.87 -8.04 -1.17
CA ASP A 155 -33.31 -7.26 -2.32
C ASP A 155 -32.86 -5.81 -2.12
N PHE A 156 -31.92 -5.38 -2.95
CA PHE A 156 -31.51 -4.00 -3.10
C PHE A 156 -32.67 -3.25 -3.78
N GLU A 157 -33.53 -2.63 -2.99
CA GLU A 157 -34.58 -1.74 -3.50
C GLU A 157 -33.92 -0.39 -3.87
N GLU A 158 -33.58 -0.26 -5.15
CA GLU A 158 -33.17 1.00 -5.77
C GLU A 158 -34.37 1.96 -5.67
N VAL A 159 -34.33 2.87 -4.69
CA VAL A 159 -35.36 3.90 -4.52
C VAL A 159 -35.20 4.91 -5.65
N ASP A 160 -35.97 4.72 -6.72
CA ASP A 160 -36.13 5.67 -7.80
C ASP A 160 -36.83 6.94 -7.27
N ASP A 161 -36.07 8.03 -7.22
CA ASP A 161 -36.52 9.37 -6.86
C ASP A 161 -37.29 9.93 -8.06
N SER A 162 -38.62 9.83 -8.06
CA SER A 162 -39.48 10.41 -9.12
C SER A 162 -40.88 10.79 -8.64
N ASP A 163 -41.05 12.11 -8.51
CA ASP A 163 -42.22 12.91 -8.92
C ASP A 163 -43.55 12.95 -8.11
N GLU A 164 -43.75 14.13 -7.52
CA GLU A 164 -44.93 15.01 -7.61
C GLU A 164 -46.33 14.62 -7.06
N LYS A 165 -46.79 15.51 -6.16
CA LYS A 165 -48.13 16.15 -6.05
C LYS A 165 -49.29 15.51 -5.25
N LYS A 166 -49.68 16.31 -4.23
CA LYS A 166 -51.04 16.82 -3.89
C LYS A 166 -51.90 16.15 -2.80
N SER A 167 -52.43 17.05 -1.95
CA SER A 167 -53.57 16.99 -1.01
C SER A 167 -53.31 16.23 0.30
N ALA A 168 -53.64 16.75 1.48
CA ALA A 168 -54.73 17.66 1.86
C ALA A 168 -54.29 18.80 2.80
#